data_AF-A0AAN8YPZ4-F1
#
_entry.id   AF-A0AAN8YPZ4-F1
#
_cell.length_a   1.000
_cell.length_b   1.000
_cell.length_c   1.000
_cell.angle_alpha   90.00
_cell.angle_beta   90.00
_cell.angle_gamma   90.00
#
_symmetry.space_group_name_H-M   'P 1'
#
loop_
_entity.id
_entity.type
_entity.pdbx_description
1 polymer ?
#
loop_
_entity_poly.entity_id
_entity_poly.type
_entity_poly.pdbx_seq_one_letter_code
_entity_poly.pdbx_strand_id
1 'polypeptide(L)'
;MAKEIGMMTEGFVWIITDAMVDQLNLMDVSVIESMDGVIGVKPYVPKSKTVEDFIQRWKMKFPEENLRIVDVELDVYGLWVYDYAIALAMAVEKSKMSETTFRKPNVLGKSGK
;
A
#
# COMPACT_ATOMS: atom_id res chain seq x y z
N MET A 1 1.47 22.59 16.19
CA MET A 1 0.09 22.77 16.67
C MET A 1 -0.12 22.29 18.11
N ALA A 2 -0.18 20.99 18.42
CA ALA A 2 -0.42 20.49 19.80
C ALA A 2 0.59 21.02 20.84
N LYS A 3 1.88 21.02 20.50
CA LYS A 3 2.95 21.59 21.33
C LYS A 3 2.82 23.10 21.53
N GLU A 4 2.46 23.83 20.47
CA GLU A 4 2.34 25.30 20.48
C GLU A 4 1.20 25.79 21.38
N ILE A 5 0.15 24.97 21.52
CA ILE A 5 -0.98 25.26 22.41
C ILE A 5 -0.83 24.63 23.81
N GLY A 6 0.36 24.12 24.13
CA GLY A 6 0.66 23.57 25.45
C GLY A 6 -0.04 22.25 25.78
N MET A 7 -0.46 21.50 24.75
CA MET A 7 -1.17 20.22 24.94
C MET A 7 -0.27 18.98 24.77
N MET A 8 1.06 19.16 24.70
CA MET A 8 2.05 18.07 24.79
C MET A 8 2.62 17.98 26.21
N THR A 9 1.79 18.27 27.21
CA THR A 9 2.16 18.25 28.63
C THR A 9 1.24 17.31 29.39
N GLU A 10 1.53 17.11 30.68
CA GLU A 10 0.68 16.32 31.57
C GLU A 10 -0.79 16.75 31.51
N GLY A 11 -1.69 15.76 31.48
CA GLY A 11 -3.14 15.95 31.39
C GLY A 11 -3.74 15.75 29.99
N PHE A 12 -2.92 15.57 28.96
CA PHE A 12 -3.38 15.32 27.59
C PHE A 12 -2.92 13.96 27.06
N VAL A 13 -3.76 13.36 26.21
CA VAL A 13 -3.43 12.16 25.43
C VAL A 13 -3.84 12.41 23.98
N TRP A 14 -2.97 12.05 23.05
CA TRP A 14 -3.22 12.16 21.61
C TRP A 14 -3.28 10.77 21.01
N ILE A 15 -4.33 10.49 20.25
CA ILE A 15 -4.43 9.27 19.45
C ILE A 15 -4.15 9.64 18.01
N ILE A 16 -3.08 9.06 17.44
CA ILE A 16 -2.71 9.28 16.05
C ILE A 16 -3.05 8.06 15.20
N THR A 17 -3.38 8.32 13.94
CA THR A 17 -3.72 7.29 12.96
C THR A 17 -2.46 6.59 12.45
N ASP A 18 -2.64 5.40 11.89
CA ASP A 18 -1.56 4.64 11.24
C ASP A 18 -0.86 5.41 10.14
N ALA A 19 -1.59 6.18 9.34
CA ALA A 19 -1.03 7.09 8.35
C ALA A 19 -0.03 8.09 8.96
N MET A 20 -0.29 8.58 10.18
CA MET A 20 0.66 9.46 10.90
C MET A 20 1.82 8.67 11.49
N VAL A 21 1.57 7.47 12.02
CA VAL A 21 2.61 6.59 12.60
C VAL A 21 3.65 6.21 11.54
N ASP A 22 3.23 5.91 10.32
CA ASP A 22 4.13 5.54 9.23
C ASP A 22 5.08 6.68 8.80
N GLN A 23 4.71 7.94 9.09
CA GLN A 23 5.55 9.11 8.81
C GLN A 23 6.52 9.45 9.94
N LEU A 24 6.40 8.84 11.13
CA LEU A 24 7.26 9.16 12.27
C LEU A 24 8.73 8.84 11.98
N ASN A 25 9.01 7.79 11.21
CA ASN A 25 10.38 7.41 10.82
C ASN A 25 11.09 8.50 9.98
N LEU A 26 10.34 9.43 9.39
CA LEU A 26 10.87 10.54 8.59
C LEU A 26 11.17 11.79 9.45
N MET A 27 10.76 11.79 10.72
CA MET A 27 10.95 12.92 11.62
C MET A 27 12.26 12.80 12.40
N ASP A 28 12.80 13.93 12.82
CA ASP A 28 13.94 13.96 13.73
C ASP A 28 13.58 13.27 15.05
N VAL A 29 14.52 12.50 15.61
CA VAL A 29 14.34 11.78 16.88
C VAL A 29 13.90 12.73 18.00
N SER A 30 14.44 13.95 18.05
CA SER A 30 14.08 14.96 19.05
C SER A 30 12.64 15.45 18.95
N VAL A 31 12.02 15.39 17.77
CA VAL A 31 10.60 15.71 17.57
C VAL A 31 9.75 14.61 18.18
N ILE A 32 10.07 13.35 17.86
CA ILE A 32 9.37 12.16 18.38
C ILE A 32 9.50 12.09 19.90
N GLU A 33 10.70 12.33 20.46
CA GLU A 33 10.93 12.34 21.91
C GLU A 33 10.17 13.46 22.63
N SER A 34 9.74 14.51 21.93
CA SER A 34 8.94 15.59 22.53
C SER A 34 7.42 15.37 22.47
N MET A 35 6.97 14.23 21.95
CA MET A 35 5.56 13.87 21.79
C MET A 35 5.00 13.16 23.04
N ASP A 36 4.99 13.86 24.17
CA ASP A 36 4.45 13.32 25.42
C ASP A 36 2.94 13.02 25.30
N GLY A 37 2.54 11.83 25.75
CA GLY A 37 1.13 11.41 25.74
C GLY A 37 0.59 10.99 24.38
N VAL A 38 1.44 10.78 23.35
CA VAL A 38 1.01 10.31 22.04
C VAL A 38 0.94 8.77 22.00
N ILE A 39 -0.19 8.25 21.51
CA ILE A 39 -0.43 6.82 21.28
C ILE A 39 -0.82 6.63 19.82
N GLY A 40 -0.11 5.75 19.12
CA GLY A 40 -0.39 5.41 17.73
C GLY A 40 -0.70 3.92 17.56
N VAL A 41 -1.36 3.59 16.45
CA VAL A 41 -1.58 2.22 16.00
C VAL A 41 -0.91 2.02 14.65
N LYS A 42 -0.33 0.84 14.40
CA LYS A 42 0.26 0.48 13.11
C LYS A 42 -0.24 -0.89 12.67
N PRO A 43 -0.69 -1.06 11.41
CA PRO A 43 -1.06 -2.35 10.88
C PRO A 43 0.10 -3.33 10.98
N TYR A 44 -0.17 -4.49 11.55
CA TYR A 44 0.80 -5.58 11.59
C TYR A 44 0.78 -6.32 10.24
N VAL A 45 1.93 -6.34 9.57
CA VAL A 45 2.14 -7.16 8.37
C VAL A 45 2.86 -8.44 8.80
N PRO A 46 2.21 -9.62 8.70
CA PRO A 46 2.86 -10.89 8.98
C PRO A 46 4.07 -11.10 8.08
N LYS A 47 5.20 -11.50 8.67
CA LYS A 47 6.38 -11.90 7.89
C LYS A 47 6.04 -13.14 7.07
N SER A 48 6.27 -13.06 5.77
CA SER A 48 6.13 -14.17 4.85
C SER A 48 7.21 -14.06 3.78
N LYS A 49 7.60 -15.20 3.20
CA LYS A 49 8.57 -15.23 2.12
C LYS A 49 8.14 -14.34 0.94
N THR A 50 6.85 -14.33 0.61
CA THR A 50 6.30 -13.47 -0.45
C THR A 50 6.51 -11.98 -0.18
N VAL A 51 6.27 -11.53 1.06
CA VAL A 51 6.47 -10.13 1.47
C VAL A 51 7.96 -9.79 1.48
N GLU A 52 8.80 -10.65 2.04
CA GLU A 52 10.27 -10.45 2.08
C GLU A 52 10.87 -10.37 0.67
N ASP A 53 10.49 -11.30 -0.21
CA ASP A 53 10.95 -11.32 -1.61
C ASP A 53 10.49 -10.05 -2.35
N PHE A 54 9.28 -9.54 -2.06
CA PHE A 54 8.80 -8.29 -2.66
C PHE A 54 9.58 -7.08 -2.16
N ILE A 55 9.80 -6.96 -0.84
CA ILE A 55 10.59 -5.88 -0.24
C ILE A 55 12.01 -5.86 -0.82
N GLN A 56 12.64 -7.03 -0.99
CA GLN A 56 13.97 -7.11 -1.61
C GLN A 56 13.94 -6.60 -3.06
N ARG A 57 12.98 -7.06 -3.88
CA ARG A 57 12.84 -6.58 -5.26
C ARG A 57 12.59 -5.07 -5.31
N TRP A 58 11.76 -4.55 -4.41
CA TRP A 58 11.46 -3.13 -4.30
C TRP A 58 12.73 -2.32 -4.01
N LYS A 59 13.49 -2.70 -2.99
CA LYS A 59 14.75 -2.02 -2.61
C LYS A 59 15.80 -2.01 -3.72
N MET A 60 15.81 -3.04 -4.58
CA MET A 60 16.72 -3.09 -5.72
C MET A 60 16.24 -2.24 -6.90
N LYS A 61 14.96 -2.36 -7.30
CA LYS A 61 14.45 -1.77 -8.54
C LYS A 61 13.97 -0.33 -8.40
N PHE A 62 13.35 0.00 -7.27
CA PHE A 62 12.72 1.31 -7.10
C PHE A 62 13.73 2.47 -7.21
N PRO A 63 14.94 2.40 -6.62
CA PRO A 63 15.92 3.48 -6.76
C PRO A 63 16.48 3.61 -8.18
N GLU A 64 16.61 2.50 -8.92
CA GLU A 64 17.07 2.51 -10.32
C GLU A 64 16.09 3.27 -11.23
N GLU A 65 14.79 3.08 -11.00
CA GLU A 65 13.73 3.71 -11.79
C GLU A 65 13.37 5.11 -11.27
N ASN A 66 13.67 5.41 -9.99
CA ASN A 66 13.38 6.69 -9.34
C ASN A 66 14.65 7.27 -8.69
N LEU A 67 15.52 7.84 -9.53
CA LEU A 67 16.84 8.43 -9.21
C LEU A 67 16.87 9.50 -8.09
N ARG A 68 15.72 9.86 -7.51
CA ARG A 68 15.57 10.91 -6.48
C ARG A 68 15.33 10.37 -5.07
N ILE A 69 15.07 9.07 -4.90
CA ILE A 69 14.72 8.52 -3.58
C ILE A 69 15.59 7.30 -3.30
N VAL A 70 16.54 7.47 -2.38
CA VAL A 70 17.60 6.50 -2.09
C VAL A 70 17.18 5.49 -1.01
N ASP A 71 16.16 5.81 -0.22
CA ASP A 71 15.69 4.94 0.87
C ASP A 71 14.15 5.03 1.02
N VAL A 72 13.43 4.25 0.20
CA VAL A 72 11.99 4.06 0.40
C VAL A 72 11.79 2.85 1.30
N GLU A 73 11.57 3.13 2.59
CA GLU A 73 10.97 2.15 3.47
C GLU A 73 9.54 1.86 2.97
N LEU A 74 9.27 0.59 2.69
CA LEU A 74 7.95 0.16 2.22
C LEU A 74 7.01 0.03 3.41
N ASP A 75 6.01 0.88 3.48
CA ASP A 75 4.94 0.81 4.48
C ASP A 75 3.82 -0.17 4.05
N VAL A 76 2.79 -0.28 4.90
CA VAL A 76 1.62 -1.13 4.62
C VAL A 76 0.85 -0.69 3.37
N TYR A 77 0.85 0.61 3.07
CA TYR A 77 0.15 1.15 1.91
C TYR A 77 0.82 0.71 0.61
N GLY A 78 2.16 0.69 0.56
CA GLY A 78 2.92 0.16 -0.56
C GLY A 78 2.62 -1.33 -0.81
N LEU A 79 2.47 -2.12 0.25
CA LEU A 79 2.07 -3.53 0.16
C LEU A 79 0.64 -3.69 -0.36
N TRP A 80 -0.31 -2.86 0.09
CA TRP A 80 -1.67 -2.90 -0.45
C TRP A 80 -1.74 -2.51 -1.91
N VAL A 81 -0.96 -1.51 -2.35
CA VAL A 81 -0.89 -1.15 -3.78
C VAL A 81 -0.41 -2.33 -4.62
N TYR A 82 0.57 -3.09 -4.14
CA TYR A 82 1.01 -4.32 -4.78
C TYR A 82 -0.15 -5.33 -4.90
N ASP A 83 -0.86 -5.60 -3.80
CA ASP A 83 -2.00 -6.52 -3.80
C ASP A 83 -3.14 -6.05 -4.72
N TYR A 84 -3.44 -4.75 -4.76
CA TYR A 84 -4.44 -4.17 -5.65
C TYR A 84 -4.05 -4.34 -7.13
N ALA A 85 -2.79 -4.11 -7.49
CA ALA A 85 -2.30 -4.28 -8.86
C ALA A 85 -2.41 -5.75 -9.31
N ILE A 86 -2.04 -6.69 -8.43
CA ILE A 86 -2.15 -8.13 -8.69
C ILE A 86 -3.63 -8.54 -8.81
N ALA A 87 -4.50 -8.08 -7.90
CA ALA A 87 -5.94 -8.35 -7.96
C ALA A 87 -6.57 -7.83 -9.27
N LEU A 88 -6.19 -6.63 -9.70
CA LEU A 88 -6.65 -6.04 -10.96
C LEU A 88 -6.19 -6.88 -12.16
N ALA A 89 -4.91 -7.27 -12.21
CA ALA A 89 -4.38 -8.11 -13.28
C ALA A 89 -5.13 -9.45 -13.38
N MET A 90 -5.35 -10.12 -12.24
CA MET A 90 -6.12 -11.37 -12.19
C MET A 90 -7.57 -11.19 -12.68
N ALA A 91 -8.21 -10.07 -12.36
CA ALA A 91 -9.58 -9.79 -12.81
C ALA A 91 -9.64 -9.62 -14.34
N VAL A 92 -8.67 -8.90 -14.92
CA VAL A 92 -8.55 -8.71 -16.38
C VAL A 92 -8.28 -10.02 -17.11
N GLU A 93 -7.44 -10.90 -16.55
CA GLU A 93 -7.18 -12.21 -17.14
C GLU A 93 -8.44 -13.09 -17.13
N LYS A 94 -9.21 -13.07 -16.03
CA LYS A 94 -10.46 -13.82 -15.91
C LYS A 94 -11.57 -13.31 -16.85
N SER A 95 -11.66 -11.99 -17.08
CA SER A 95 -12.66 -11.44 -18.00
C SER A 95 -12.36 -11.81 -19.47
N LYS A 96 -11.08 -11.88 -19.87
CA LYS A 96 -10.71 -12.37 -21.21
C LYS A 96 -11.03 -13.85 -21.42
N MET A 97 -10.92 -14.66 -20.37
CA MET A 97 -11.32 -16.07 -20.41
C MET A 97 -12.83 -16.25 -20.55
N SER A 98 -13.64 -15.36 -19.97
CA SER A 98 -15.09 -15.41 -20.20
C SER A 98 -15.43 -15.04 -21.64
N GLU A 99 -14.75 -14.05 -22.24
CA GLU A 99 -14.89 -13.66 -23.65
C GLU A 99 -14.65 -14.81 -24.65
N THR A 100 -13.64 -15.67 -24.43
CA THR A 100 -13.40 -16.83 -25.30
C THR A 100 -14.46 -17.93 -25.18
N THR A 101 -15.21 -17.95 -24.08
CA THR A 101 -16.30 -18.91 -23.82
C THR A 101 -17.64 -18.42 -24.40
N PHE A 102 -17.77 -17.14 -24.79
CA PHE A 102 -18.92 -16.67 -25.56
C PHE A 102 -18.88 -17.28 -26.97
N ARG A 103 -19.49 -18.45 -27.11
CA ARG A 103 -19.86 -19.03 -28.40
C ARG A 103 -20.60 -17.97 -29.20
N LYS A 104 -20.04 -17.59 -30.35
CA LYS A 104 -20.77 -16.85 -31.39
C LYS A 104 -22.09 -17.59 -31.65
N PRO A 105 -23.25 -16.91 -31.66
CA PRO A 105 -24.48 -17.56 -32.06
C PRO A 105 -24.29 -18.02 -33.51
N ASN A 106 -24.47 -19.32 -33.77
CA ASN A 106 -24.52 -19.84 -35.12
C ASN A 106 -25.72 -19.18 -35.81
N VAL A 107 -25.47 -18.18 -36.65
CA VAL A 107 -26.48 -17.68 -37.59
C VAL A 107 -26.62 -18.77 -38.65
N LEU A 108 -27.64 -19.59 -38.48
CA LEU A 108 -28.06 -20.59 -39.46
C LEU A 108 -28.61 -19.84 -40.68
N GLY A 109 -27.73 -19.57 -41.65
CA GLY A 109 -28.13 -19.06 -42.96
C GLY A 109 -29.01 -20.09 -43.65
N LYS A 110 -30.33 -19.90 -43.59
CA LYS A 110 -31.25 -20.51 -44.55
C LYS A 110 -31.15 -19.71 -45.85
N SER A 111 -30.54 -20.32 -46.87
CA SER A 111 -30.83 -20.03 -48.28
C SER A 111 -30.97 -21.41 -48.92
N GLY A 112 -32.10 -21.86 -49.45
CA GLY A 112 -33.15 -21.10 -50.12
C GLY A 112 -32.96 -21.25 -51.63
N LYS A 113 -33.37 -22.42 -52.13
CA LYS A 113 -33.47 -22.88 -53.53
C LYS A 113 -32.20 -22.91 -54.38
#